data_AF-A0A1V4R5Q9-F1
#
_entry.id   AF-A0A1V4R5Q9-F1
#
_cell.length_a   1.000
_cell.length_b   1.000
_cell.length_c   1.000
_cell.angle_alpha   90.00
_cell.angle_beta   90.00
_cell.angle_gamma   90.00
#
_symmetry.space_group_name_H-M   'P 1'
#
loop_
_entity.id
_entity.type
_entity.pdbx_description
1 polymer ?
#
loop_
_entity_poly.entity_id
_entity_poly.type
_entity_poly.pdbx_seq_one_letter_code
_entity_poly.pdbx_strand_id
1 'polypeptide(L)'
;MKKAIFIITFSLCLNGALFANSTSNTYIHYAEIPHAERWQEEHPGELPIWLTEEEKLHLDEIGKDFLHTLEPPAPVRQPAEFDPMQGVLIRYPLGISTAIIAEMAEDVIVYCVVSSYSQTAAYNTLNNGGVNMDNVEFLIADTDTYWIRDYGPWFIFNGNNEPGITDFIYNRPRPDDNAIPSFCATYFGINLYSMGLTATGGNYMTDGHGISVSTDLIWDENLGLTHDEIDTLVED
;
A
#
# COMPACT_ATOMS: atom_id res chain seq x y z
N MET A 1 -16.12 -5.25 -21.83
CA MET A 1 -15.72 -3.99 -21.19
C MET A 1 -14.46 -4.29 -20.40
N LYS A 2 -13.32 -3.69 -20.75
CA LYS A 2 -12.07 -3.85 -19.98
C LYS A 2 -12.34 -3.22 -18.60
N LYS A 3 -12.22 -4.01 -17.52
CA LYS A 3 -12.52 -3.58 -16.16
C LYS A 3 -11.32 -2.78 -15.65
N ALA A 4 -11.50 -1.48 -15.41
CA ALA A 4 -10.48 -0.61 -14.83
C ALA A 4 -10.60 -0.70 -13.31
N ILE A 5 -9.73 -1.51 -12.71
CA ILE A 5 -9.79 -1.87 -11.30
C ILE A 5 -9.11 -0.77 -10.52
N PHE A 6 -9.84 -0.17 -9.59
CA PHE A 6 -9.29 0.77 -8.64
C PHE A 6 -9.43 0.19 -7.26
N ILE A 7 -8.35 0.33 -6.51
CA ILE A 7 -8.08 -0.39 -5.30
C ILE A 7 -7.59 0.67 -4.32
N ILE A 8 -8.41 0.98 -3.32
CA ILE A 8 -7.93 1.71 -2.15
C ILE A 8 -7.13 0.72 -1.34
N THR A 9 -5.97 1.14 -0.89
CA THR A 9 -5.13 0.38 0.01
C THR A 9 -5.23 1.02 1.38
N PHE A 10 -5.79 0.30 2.34
CA PHE A 10 -6.18 0.88 3.63
C PHE A 10 -5.25 0.39 4.74
N SER A 11 -4.56 1.32 5.39
CA SER A 11 -3.92 1.12 6.69
C SER A 11 -4.38 2.25 7.60
N LEU A 12 -5.32 1.97 8.50
CA LEU A 12 -5.88 2.99 9.39
C LEU A 12 -4.89 3.28 10.54
N CYS A 13 -4.19 4.40 10.48
CA CYS A 13 -3.51 4.95 11.66
C CYS A 13 -4.50 5.79 12.47
N LEU A 14 -5.28 5.15 13.36
CA LEU A 14 -5.96 5.89 14.42
C LEU A 14 -5.02 5.99 15.62
N ASN A 15 -4.46 7.17 15.87
CA ASN A 15 -3.84 7.51 17.16
C ASN A 15 -4.94 7.51 18.25
N GLY A 16 -5.24 6.33 18.78
CA GLY A 16 -6.24 6.12 19.82
C GLY A 16 -5.72 6.52 21.19
N ALA A 17 -5.76 7.81 21.53
CA ALA A 17 -5.81 8.21 22.93
C ALA A 17 -7.22 7.91 23.49
N LEU A 18 -7.52 6.64 23.75
CA LEU A 18 -8.73 6.22 24.46
C LEU A 18 -8.49 6.35 25.96
N PHE A 19 -9.04 7.42 26.55
CA PHE A 19 -9.12 7.58 28.01
C PHE A 19 -10.02 6.49 28.60
N ALA A 20 -9.43 5.38 29.05
CA ALA A 20 -10.09 4.41 29.91
C ALA A 20 -9.93 4.85 31.37
N ASN A 21 -10.99 5.40 31.96
CA ASN A 21 -11.11 5.60 33.40
C ASN A 21 -11.29 4.22 34.07
N SER A 22 -10.21 3.69 34.64
CA SER A 22 -10.23 2.51 35.49
C SER A 22 -9.39 2.79 36.75
N THR A 23 -10.09 2.99 37.86
CA THR A 23 -9.51 3.16 39.19
C THR A 23 -8.96 1.84 39.72
N SER A 24 -7.67 1.59 39.52
CA SER A 24 -6.88 0.71 40.37
C SER A 24 -5.39 1.08 40.27
N ASN A 25 -4.82 1.52 41.41
CA ASN A 25 -3.43 1.89 41.58
C ASN A 25 -2.48 0.72 41.25
N THR A 26 -1.90 0.75 40.05
CA THR A 26 -0.57 0.21 39.77
C THR A 26 0.11 1.17 38.81
N TYR A 27 0.84 2.16 39.36
CA TYR A 27 1.73 3.01 38.58
C TYR A 27 2.95 2.20 38.15
N ILE A 28 2.83 1.54 37.01
CA ILE A 28 3.97 1.05 36.24
C ILE A 28 4.49 2.22 35.40
N HIS A 29 5.79 2.46 35.50
CA HIS A 29 6.51 3.52 34.80
C HIS A 29 6.39 3.32 33.27
N TYR A 30 5.44 4.01 32.63
CA TYR A 30 5.20 3.93 31.18
C TYR A 30 5.84 5.07 30.37
N ALA A 31 6.77 5.82 30.95
CA ALA A 31 7.24 7.09 30.39
C ALA A 31 8.61 7.05 29.68
N GLU A 32 9.24 5.89 29.44
CA GLU A 32 10.65 5.86 28.98
C GLU A 32 10.98 4.95 27.79
N ILE A 33 10.00 4.32 27.15
CA ILE A 33 10.25 3.51 25.93
C ILE A 33 9.81 4.32 24.71
N PRO A 34 10.71 4.65 23.75
CA PRO A 34 10.35 5.24 22.47
C PRO A 34 9.22 4.46 21.79
N HIS A 35 8.28 5.14 21.13
CA HIS A 35 7.12 4.52 20.47
C HIS A 35 7.51 3.32 19.59
N ALA A 36 8.64 3.41 18.89
CA ALA A 36 9.15 2.36 18.04
C ALA A 36 9.54 1.07 18.78
N GLU A 37 10.21 1.20 19.93
CA GLU A 37 10.61 0.06 20.75
C GLU A 37 9.38 -0.65 21.35
N ARG A 38 8.40 0.13 21.84
CA ARG A 38 7.15 -0.43 22.35
C ARG A 38 6.36 -1.17 21.26
N TRP A 39 6.26 -0.58 20.08
CA TRP A 39 5.52 -1.18 18.97
C TRP A 39 6.08 -2.56 18.60
N GLN A 40 7.41 -2.68 18.55
CA GLN A 40 8.07 -3.95 18.22
C GLN A 40 7.85 -5.03 19.28
N GLU A 41 7.77 -4.66 20.56
CA GLU A 41 7.42 -5.58 21.65
C GLU A 41 5.98 -6.10 21.52
N GLU A 42 5.06 -5.24 21.09
CA GLU A 42 3.64 -5.57 20.91
C GLU A 42 3.37 -6.41 19.64
N HIS A 43 4.25 -6.32 18.63
CA HIS A 43 4.08 -6.95 17.31
C HIS A 43 5.32 -7.80 16.93
N PRO A 44 5.62 -8.87 17.69
CA PRO A 44 6.81 -9.67 17.45
C PRO A 44 6.75 -10.38 16.09
N GLY A 45 7.77 -10.17 15.26
CA GLY A 45 7.87 -10.77 13.92
C GLY A 45 7.12 -10.01 12.83
N GLU A 46 6.48 -8.89 13.17
CA GLU A 46 5.97 -7.93 12.18
C GLU A 46 7.03 -6.83 11.98
N LEU A 47 7.22 -6.43 10.74
CA LEU A 47 7.96 -5.20 10.45
C LEU A 47 7.09 -4.01 10.89
N PRO A 48 7.66 -2.81 11.15
CA PRO A 48 6.94 -1.54 11.32
C PRO A 48 6.91 -0.66 10.05
N ILE A 49 6.11 0.41 10.06
CA ILE A 49 5.99 1.32 8.88
C ILE A 49 7.32 2.06 8.59
N TRP A 50 8.14 2.28 9.61
CA TRP A 50 9.50 2.81 9.48
C TRP A 50 10.53 1.70 9.21
N LEU A 51 11.74 2.08 8.80
CA LEU A 51 12.86 1.14 8.66
C LEU A 51 13.33 0.64 10.03
N THR A 52 13.42 -0.67 10.20
CA THR A 52 14.12 -1.29 11.34
C THR A 52 15.63 -1.06 11.26
N GLU A 53 16.35 -1.27 12.37
CA GLU A 53 17.83 -1.20 12.35
C GLU A 53 18.46 -2.23 11.42
N GLU A 54 17.81 -3.39 11.21
CA GLU A 54 18.23 -4.40 10.25
C GLU A 54 18.03 -3.91 8.82
N GLU A 55 16.83 -3.42 8.48
CA GLU A 55 16.53 -2.90 7.13
C GLU A 55 17.44 -1.72 6.74
N LYS A 56 17.90 -0.91 7.69
CA LYS A 56 18.88 0.17 7.42
C LYS A 56 20.21 -0.35 6.86
N LEU A 57 20.57 -1.61 7.13
CA LEU A 57 21.77 -2.25 6.59
C LEU A 57 21.60 -2.69 5.13
N HIS A 58 20.36 -2.71 4.63
CA HIS A 58 19.99 -3.19 3.29
C HIS A 58 19.45 -2.06 2.40
N LEU A 59 19.67 -0.80 2.76
CA LEU A 59 19.22 0.35 1.94
C LEU A 59 19.82 0.35 0.53
N ASP A 60 21.00 -0.24 0.35
CA ASP A 60 21.62 -0.38 -0.96
C ASP A 60 20.90 -1.40 -1.86
N GLU A 61 19.95 -2.19 -1.34
CA GLU A 61 19.14 -3.14 -2.12
C GLU A 61 17.91 -2.49 -2.78
N ILE A 62 17.47 -1.33 -2.28
CA ILE A 62 16.32 -0.60 -2.84
C ILE A 62 16.60 -0.24 -4.31
N GLY A 63 15.68 -0.61 -5.19
CA GLY A 63 15.75 -0.31 -6.63
C GLY A 63 16.73 -1.15 -7.44
N LYS A 64 17.46 -2.13 -6.85
CA LYS A 64 18.39 -3.00 -7.61
C LYS A 64 17.69 -3.80 -8.72
N ASP A 65 16.45 -4.20 -8.48
CA ASP A 65 15.63 -4.98 -9.42
C ASP A 65 14.71 -4.09 -10.27
N PHE A 66 14.89 -2.77 -10.25
CA PHE A 66 14.09 -1.85 -11.06
C PHE A 66 14.30 -2.13 -12.55
N LEU A 67 13.20 -2.47 -13.23
CA LEU A 67 13.18 -2.70 -14.67
C LEU A 67 12.48 -1.54 -15.37
N HIS A 68 13.18 -0.86 -16.26
CA HIS A 68 12.59 0.21 -17.05
C HIS A 68 11.61 -0.36 -18.10
N THR A 69 10.38 0.12 -18.11
CA THR A 69 9.37 -0.20 -19.15
C THR A 69 9.26 0.93 -20.16
N LEU A 70 8.32 0.83 -21.10
CA LEU A 70 7.91 2.02 -21.87
C LEU A 70 7.12 2.97 -20.97
N GLU A 71 7.09 4.25 -21.34
CA GLU A 71 6.19 5.24 -20.74
C GLU A 71 4.73 4.99 -21.18
N PRO A 72 3.74 5.32 -20.34
CA PRO A 72 2.34 5.28 -20.73
C PRO A 72 2.06 6.30 -21.85
N PRO A 73 1.18 5.99 -22.82
CA PRO A 73 0.71 6.98 -23.77
C PRO A 73 0.08 8.18 -23.04
N ALA A 74 0.46 9.40 -23.42
CA ALA A 74 -0.09 10.64 -22.86
C ALA A 74 -1.44 11.04 -23.52
N PRO A 75 -2.30 11.81 -22.83
CA PRO A 75 -2.17 12.24 -21.44
C PRO A 75 -2.37 11.07 -20.48
N VAL A 76 -1.72 11.14 -19.32
CA VAL A 76 -1.97 10.21 -18.22
C VAL A 76 -3.09 10.82 -17.38
N ARG A 77 -3.71 10.02 -16.50
CA ARG A 77 -4.56 10.53 -15.44
C ARG A 77 -4.51 9.54 -14.31
N GLN A 78 -4.09 9.98 -13.14
CA GLN A 78 -4.30 9.21 -11.94
C GLN A 78 -5.73 9.47 -11.44
N PRO A 79 -6.52 8.44 -11.11
CA PRO A 79 -7.80 8.62 -10.46
C PRO A 79 -7.60 9.23 -9.06
N ALA A 80 -8.52 10.08 -8.63
CA ALA A 80 -8.52 10.50 -7.23
C ALA A 80 -9.05 9.37 -6.34
N GLU A 81 -8.66 9.34 -5.06
CA GLU A 81 -9.20 8.35 -4.11
C GLU A 81 -10.73 8.48 -3.89
N PHE A 82 -11.29 9.66 -4.19
CA PHE A 82 -12.72 9.94 -4.14
C PHE A 82 -13.44 9.72 -5.49
N ASP A 83 -12.74 9.28 -6.54
CA ASP A 83 -13.40 8.81 -7.77
C ASP A 83 -14.15 7.49 -7.49
N PRO A 84 -15.10 7.08 -8.34
CA PRO A 84 -15.74 5.77 -8.23
C PRO A 84 -14.73 4.62 -8.32
N MET A 85 -14.72 3.73 -7.32
CA MET A 85 -13.81 2.60 -7.22
C MET A 85 -14.50 1.26 -7.54
N GLN A 86 -13.75 0.30 -8.08
CA GLN A 86 -14.28 -1.06 -8.34
C GLN A 86 -13.98 -2.05 -7.21
N GLY A 87 -12.96 -1.76 -6.40
CA GLY A 87 -12.51 -2.63 -5.34
C GLY A 87 -11.65 -1.92 -4.30
N VAL A 88 -11.19 -2.70 -3.34
CA VAL A 88 -10.21 -2.33 -2.31
C VAL A 88 -9.18 -3.44 -2.24
N LEU A 89 -7.90 -3.10 -2.07
CA LEU A 89 -6.85 -4.10 -1.89
C LEU A 89 -6.41 -4.07 -0.44
N ILE A 90 -6.46 -5.24 0.16
CA ILE A 90 -6.00 -5.51 1.51
C ILE A 90 -4.95 -6.61 1.44
N ARG A 91 -4.20 -6.78 2.51
CA ARG A 91 -3.24 -7.87 2.66
C ARG A 91 -3.56 -8.68 3.90
N TYR A 92 -3.36 -9.99 3.82
CA TYR A 92 -3.36 -10.91 4.96
C TYR A 92 -1.93 -11.43 5.26
N PRO A 93 -1.47 -11.49 6.53
CA PRO A 93 -2.14 -11.10 7.77
C PRO A 93 -2.62 -9.64 7.82
N LEU A 94 -3.77 -9.41 8.46
CA LEU A 94 -4.51 -8.15 8.40
C LEU A 94 -3.86 -7.07 9.29
N GLY A 95 -3.66 -5.88 8.73
CA GLY A 95 -3.34 -4.65 9.48
C GLY A 95 -4.58 -3.81 9.86
N ILE A 96 -5.78 -4.28 9.52
CA ILE A 96 -7.06 -3.60 9.74
C ILE A 96 -8.11 -4.56 10.30
N SER A 97 -9.11 -4.03 11.00
CA SER A 97 -10.17 -4.86 11.59
C SER A 97 -11.06 -5.51 10.53
N THR A 98 -11.56 -6.72 10.80
CA THR A 98 -12.56 -7.39 9.96
C THR A 98 -13.86 -6.61 9.85
N ALA A 99 -14.19 -5.77 10.83
CA ALA A 99 -15.37 -4.90 10.77
C ALA A 99 -15.28 -3.90 9.60
N ILE A 100 -14.14 -3.23 9.43
CA ILE A 100 -13.93 -2.31 8.30
C ILE A 100 -13.97 -3.07 6.97
N ILE A 101 -13.39 -4.26 6.92
CA ILE A 101 -13.41 -5.10 5.71
C ILE A 101 -14.85 -5.54 5.37
N ALA A 102 -15.65 -5.88 6.37
CA ALA A 102 -17.06 -6.23 6.18
C ALA A 102 -17.84 -5.04 5.59
N GLU A 103 -17.65 -3.83 6.10
CA GLU A 103 -18.27 -2.62 5.54
C GLU A 103 -17.83 -2.37 4.09
N MET A 104 -16.53 -2.53 3.76
CA MET A 104 -16.06 -2.41 2.37
C MET A 104 -16.71 -3.43 1.43
N ALA A 105 -16.90 -4.66 1.92
CA ALA A 105 -17.48 -5.76 1.15
C ALA A 105 -18.99 -5.62 0.89
N GLU A 106 -19.66 -4.59 1.43
CA GLU A 106 -21.05 -4.29 1.08
C GLU A 106 -21.16 -3.59 -0.28
N ASP A 107 -20.17 -2.79 -0.66
CA ASP A 107 -20.23 -1.92 -1.85
C ASP A 107 -19.28 -2.33 -2.99
N VAL A 108 -18.10 -2.87 -2.66
CA VAL A 108 -17.03 -3.14 -3.63
C VAL A 108 -16.36 -4.51 -3.42
N ILE A 109 -15.59 -4.96 -4.41
CA ILE A 109 -14.82 -6.21 -4.28
C ILE A 109 -13.62 -5.96 -3.37
N VAL A 110 -13.45 -6.80 -2.35
CA VAL A 110 -12.26 -6.87 -1.52
C VAL A 110 -11.26 -7.84 -2.15
N TYR A 111 -10.23 -7.29 -2.78
CA TYR A 111 -9.07 -8.04 -3.23
C TYR A 111 -8.12 -8.26 -2.04
N CYS A 112 -7.93 -9.51 -1.62
CA CYS A 112 -7.08 -9.86 -0.48
C CYS A 112 -5.80 -10.53 -0.97
N VAL A 113 -4.68 -9.81 -0.92
CA VAL A 113 -3.34 -10.37 -1.16
C VAL A 113 -2.99 -11.30 -0.01
N VAL A 114 -2.69 -12.55 -0.33
CA VAL A 114 -2.40 -13.58 0.67
C VAL A 114 -1.44 -14.62 0.10
N SER A 115 -0.51 -15.07 0.92
CA SER A 115 0.36 -16.18 0.52
C SER A 115 -0.45 -17.47 0.37
N SER A 116 0.03 -18.37 -0.49
CA SER A 116 -0.65 -19.65 -0.77
C SER A 116 -0.90 -20.49 0.49
N TYR A 117 0.03 -20.47 1.45
CA TYR A 117 -0.08 -21.22 2.71
C TYR A 117 -1.07 -20.59 3.71
N SER A 118 -1.37 -19.30 3.58
CA SER A 118 -2.24 -18.56 4.50
C SER A 118 -3.67 -18.38 4.00
N GLN A 119 -3.97 -18.72 2.75
CA GLN A 119 -5.29 -18.49 2.15
C GLN A 119 -6.45 -19.07 2.98
N THR A 120 -6.32 -20.31 3.47
CA THR A 120 -7.36 -20.93 4.32
C THR A 120 -7.56 -20.17 5.64
N ALA A 121 -6.48 -19.68 6.24
CA ALA A 121 -6.55 -18.90 7.47
C ALA A 121 -7.19 -17.53 7.23
N ALA A 122 -6.86 -16.88 6.11
CA ALA A 122 -7.48 -15.63 5.67
C ALA A 122 -8.98 -15.81 5.44
N TYR A 123 -9.39 -16.85 4.70
CA TYR A 123 -10.81 -17.18 4.49
C TYR A 123 -11.55 -17.33 5.83
N ASN A 124 -11.03 -18.15 6.75
CA ASN A 124 -11.67 -18.35 8.05
C ASN A 124 -11.76 -17.06 8.86
N THR A 125 -10.72 -16.22 8.82
CA THR A 125 -10.69 -14.93 9.53
C THR A 125 -11.76 -13.98 8.99
N LEU A 126 -11.84 -13.81 7.67
CA LEU A 126 -12.82 -12.93 7.03
C LEU A 126 -14.25 -13.44 7.21
N ASN A 127 -14.47 -14.74 6.97
CA ASN A 127 -15.79 -15.36 7.11
C ASN A 127 -16.31 -15.29 8.56
N ASN A 128 -15.47 -15.56 9.55
CA ASN A 128 -15.84 -15.41 10.96
C ASN A 128 -16.02 -13.95 11.38
N GLY A 129 -15.35 -13.03 10.67
CA GLY A 129 -15.49 -11.59 10.83
C GLY A 129 -16.76 -11.01 10.23
N GLY A 130 -17.61 -11.82 9.60
CA GLY A 130 -18.86 -11.38 8.98
C GLY A 130 -18.69 -10.70 7.63
N VAL A 131 -17.52 -10.83 6.99
CA VAL A 131 -17.27 -10.27 5.67
C VAL A 131 -18.11 -11.01 4.64
N ASN A 132 -18.75 -10.27 3.72
CA ASN A 132 -19.46 -10.85 2.59
C ASN A 132 -18.48 -11.54 1.63
N MET A 133 -18.32 -12.86 1.79
CA MET A 133 -17.34 -13.64 1.01
C MET A 133 -17.66 -13.73 -0.49
N ASP A 134 -18.88 -13.42 -0.92
CA ASP A 134 -19.22 -13.31 -2.36
C ASP A 134 -18.54 -12.09 -3.00
N ASN A 135 -18.12 -11.11 -2.19
CA ASN A 135 -17.38 -9.91 -2.60
C ASN A 135 -15.90 -9.96 -2.20
N VAL A 136 -15.32 -11.16 -1.99
CA VAL A 136 -13.90 -11.33 -1.69
C VAL A 136 -13.19 -12.12 -2.79
N GLU A 137 -12.11 -11.56 -3.34
CA GLU A 137 -11.22 -12.23 -4.27
C GLU A 137 -9.81 -12.37 -3.67
N PHE A 138 -9.26 -13.59 -3.64
CA PHE A 138 -7.90 -13.81 -3.13
C PHE A 138 -6.86 -13.68 -4.25
N LEU A 139 -5.87 -12.83 -4.02
CA LEU A 139 -4.69 -12.63 -4.85
C LEU A 139 -3.52 -13.39 -4.24
N ILE A 140 -3.11 -14.49 -4.86
CA ILE A 140 -2.08 -15.38 -4.28
C ILE A 140 -0.68 -14.87 -4.62
N ALA A 141 -0.09 -14.12 -3.69
CA ALA A 141 1.26 -13.56 -3.77
C ALA A 141 1.90 -13.47 -2.38
N ASP A 142 3.22 -13.56 -2.32
CA ASP A 142 3.98 -13.32 -1.10
C ASP A 142 4.12 -11.80 -0.86
N THR A 143 4.22 -11.41 0.41
CA THR A 143 4.31 -10.01 0.87
C THR A 143 5.09 -9.98 2.17
N ASP A 144 5.89 -8.95 2.36
CA ASP A 144 6.61 -8.71 3.60
C ASP A 144 5.67 -8.14 4.66
N THR A 145 4.77 -7.23 4.27
CA THR A 145 4.04 -6.37 5.22
C THR A 145 2.59 -6.09 4.81
N TYR A 146 1.83 -5.48 5.71
CA TYR A 146 0.43 -5.10 5.47
C TYR A 146 0.22 -3.63 5.06
N TRP A 147 1.26 -2.81 4.93
CA TRP A 147 1.11 -1.44 4.41
C TRP A 147 1.00 -1.43 2.90
N ILE A 148 -0.02 -2.12 2.40
CA ILE A 148 -0.31 -2.20 0.98
C ILE A 148 -0.59 -0.83 0.36
N ARG A 149 -0.82 0.21 1.17
CA ARG A 149 -0.85 1.61 0.72
C ARG A 149 0.50 2.12 0.26
N ASP A 150 1.55 1.67 0.89
CA ASP A 150 2.89 2.20 0.68
C ASP A 150 3.55 1.56 -0.55
N TYR A 151 3.25 0.31 -0.87
CA TYR A 151 3.83 -0.45 -1.98
C TYR A 151 2.81 -0.86 -3.06
N GLY A 152 1.53 -0.61 -2.84
CA GLY A 152 0.46 -1.03 -3.76
C GLY A 152 0.48 -0.27 -5.09
N PRO A 153 -0.23 -0.80 -6.10
CA PRO A 153 -0.24 -0.21 -7.44
C PRO A 153 -0.82 1.21 -7.46
N TRP A 154 -0.14 2.15 -8.14
CA TRP A 154 -0.74 3.42 -8.54
C TRP A 154 -1.45 3.23 -9.87
N PHE A 155 -2.78 3.27 -9.87
CA PHE A 155 -3.55 3.09 -11.08
C PHE A 155 -3.56 4.36 -11.92
N ILE A 156 -3.58 4.19 -13.24
CA ILE A 156 -3.70 5.29 -14.21
C ILE A 156 -4.72 4.96 -15.29
N PHE A 157 -5.22 6.00 -15.96
CA PHE A 157 -5.70 5.92 -17.33
C PHE A 157 -4.65 6.53 -18.26
N ASN A 158 -4.31 5.83 -19.33
CA ASN A 158 -3.43 6.38 -20.36
C ASN A 158 -4.21 7.15 -21.44
N GLY A 159 -3.51 7.73 -22.40
CA GLY A 159 -4.07 8.54 -23.49
C GLY A 159 -4.98 7.78 -24.46
N ASN A 160 -5.01 6.45 -24.37
CA ASN A 160 -5.99 5.61 -25.08
C ASN A 160 -7.23 5.30 -24.22
N ASN A 161 -7.35 5.92 -23.05
CA ASN A 161 -8.38 5.66 -22.04
C ASN A 161 -8.38 4.19 -21.57
N GLU A 162 -7.19 3.59 -21.49
CA GLU A 162 -7.00 2.23 -20.99
C GLU A 162 -6.41 2.26 -19.57
N PRO A 163 -6.88 1.39 -18.66
CA PRO A 163 -6.28 1.28 -17.33
C PRO A 163 -4.87 0.73 -17.41
N GLY A 164 -4.02 1.23 -16.53
CA GLY A 164 -2.67 0.72 -16.29
C GLY A 164 -2.28 0.89 -14.82
N ILE A 165 -1.10 0.37 -14.49
CA ILE A 165 -0.45 0.58 -13.21
C ILE A 165 0.88 1.27 -13.48
N THR A 166 1.14 2.36 -12.75
CA THR A 166 2.47 2.93 -12.59
C THR A 166 3.12 2.31 -11.35
N ASP A 167 4.30 1.75 -11.53
CA ASP A 167 5.07 1.03 -10.51
C ASP A 167 6.31 1.85 -10.14
N PHE A 168 6.34 2.34 -8.91
CA PHE A 168 7.46 3.11 -8.36
C PHE A 168 8.41 2.19 -7.58
N ILE A 169 9.61 2.68 -7.26
CA ILE A 169 10.55 1.94 -6.42
C ILE A 169 10.10 2.10 -4.96
N TYR A 170 9.66 1.02 -4.30
CA TYR A 170 9.25 1.09 -2.89
C TYR A 170 10.46 1.46 -2.01
N ASN A 171 10.30 2.48 -1.15
CA ASN A 171 11.36 3.02 -0.29
C ASN A 171 11.72 2.16 0.93
N ARG A 172 11.48 0.85 0.87
CA ARG A 172 11.88 -0.14 1.89
C ARG A 172 12.57 -1.32 1.21
N PRO A 173 13.55 -1.97 1.86
CA PRO A 173 14.15 -3.20 1.35
C PRO A 173 13.22 -4.40 1.59
N ARG A 174 12.03 -4.34 0.99
CA ARG A 174 10.91 -5.30 1.13
C ARG A 174 10.53 -5.77 -0.29
N PRO A 175 11.27 -6.75 -0.83
CA PRO A 175 11.16 -7.10 -2.24
C PRO A 175 9.83 -7.77 -2.60
N ASP A 176 9.20 -8.50 -1.67
CA ASP A 176 7.91 -9.15 -1.94
C ASP A 176 6.80 -8.10 -1.99
N ASP A 177 6.85 -7.10 -1.10
CA ASP A 177 5.96 -5.93 -1.17
C ASP A 177 6.13 -5.16 -2.49
N ASN A 178 7.39 -4.89 -2.89
CA ASN A 178 7.71 -4.18 -4.13
C ASN A 178 7.29 -4.94 -5.41
N ALA A 179 7.03 -6.26 -5.32
CA ALA A 179 6.58 -7.06 -6.46
C ALA A 179 5.05 -7.02 -6.70
N ILE A 180 4.27 -6.50 -5.74
CA ILE A 180 2.81 -6.52 -5.78
C ILE A 180 2.20 -5.73 -6.96
N PRO A 181 2.68 -4.54 -7.35
CA PRO A 181 2.16 -3.83 -8.51
C PRO A 181 2.25 -4.65 -9.82
N SER A 182 3.39 -5.30 -10.06
CA SER A 182 3.61 -6.17 -11.22
C SER A 182 2.71 -7.42 -11.20
N PHE A 183 2.55 -8.03 -10.03
CA PHE A 183 1.59 -9.12 -9.84
C PHE A 183 0.16 -8.66 -10.18
N CYS A 184 -0.27 -7.50 -9.67
CA CYS A 184 -1.60 -6.93 -9.91
C CYS A 184 -1.83 -6.65 -11.39
N ALA A 185 -0.85 -6.08 -12.10
CA ALA A 185 -0.95 -5.83 -13.53
C ALA A 185 -1.21 -7.11 -14.33
N THR A 186 -0.48 -8.18 -13.98
CA THR A 186 -0.66 -9.51 -14.59
C THR A 186 -2.03 -10.09 -14.27
N TYR A 187 -2.46 -10.04 -13.01
CA TYR A 187 -3.74 -10.59 -12.57
C TYR A 187 -4.93 -9.87 -13.23
N PHE A 188 -4.89 -8.55 -13.31
CA PHE A 188 -5.94 -7.73 -13.92
C PHE A 188 -5.86 -7.67 -15.45
N GLY A 189 -4.75 -8.11 -16.05
CA GLY A 189 -4.53 -8.06 -17.49
C GLY A 189 -4.44 -6.62 -18.01
N ILE A 190 -3.77 -5.74 -17.26
CA ILE A 190 -3.54 -4.33 -17.59
C ILE A 190 -2.04 -4.05 -17.73
N ASN A 191 -1.68 -2.94 -18.38
CA ASN A 191 -0.27 -2.61 -18.61
C ASN A 191 0.40 -2.16 -17.31
N LEU A 192 1.66 -2.53 -17.14
CA LEU A 192 2.56 -2.04 -16.10
C LEU A 192 3.52 -1.02 -16.72
N TYR A 193 3.70 0.11 -16.06
CA TYR A 193 4.62 1.18 -16.43
C TYR A 193 5.53 1.49 -15.23
N SER A 194 6.82 1.24 -15.34
CA SER A 194 7.77 1.52 -14.27
C SER A 194 8.21 2.98 -14.28
N MET A 195 8.13 3.60 -13.12
CA MET A 195 8.52 4.97 -12.86
C MET A 195 9.77 4.97 -11.99
N GLY A 196 10.86 5.59 -12.47
CA GLY A 196 12.17 5.63 -11.79
C GLY A 196 12.22 6.55 -10.57
N LEU A 197 11.15 6.57 -9.78
CA LEU A 197 10.98 7.38 -8.58
C LEU A 197 10.94 6.46 -7.37
N THR A 198 11.77 6.75 -6.37
CA THR A 198 11.65 6.10 -5.05
C THR A 198 10.53 6.76 -4.27
N ALA A 199 9.55 5.99 -3.83
CA ALA A 199 8.36 6.54 -3.18
C ALA A 199 7.73 5.56 -2.18
N THR A 200 6.72 6.07 -1.48
CA THR A 200 5.73 5.30 -0.73
C THR A 200 4.35 5.87 -1.03
N GLY A 201 3.38 5.02 -1.37
CA GLY A 201 2.04 5.46 -1.72
C GLY A 201 1.29 6.17 -0.58
N GLY A 202 1.66 5.98 0.68
CA GLY A 202 1.14 6.76 1.80
C GLY A 202 1.58 8.23 1.80
N ASN A 203 2.63 8.58 1.05
CA ASN A 203 3.14 9.95 0.88
C ASN A 203 2.72 10.59 -0.46
N TYR A 204 1.70 10.05 -1.12
CA TYR A 204 1.20 10.56 -2.39
C TYR A 204 -0.34 10.60 -2.39
N MET A 205 -0.90 11.70 -2.90
CA MET A 205 -2.32 11.81 -3.22
C MET A 205 -2.53 12.75 -4.41
N THR A 206 -3.55 12.49 -5.22
CA THR A 206 -3.95 13.31 -6.38
C THR A 206 -5.41 13.73 -6.27
N ASP A 207 -5.73 14.90 -6.83
CA ASP A 207 -7.12 15.35 -7.05
C ASP A 207 -7.76 14.77 -8.32
N GLY A 208 -7.00 13.98 -9.08
CA GLY A 208 -7.38 13.35 -10.33
C GLY A 208 -7.54 14.30 -11.52
N HIS A 209 -7.04 15.52 -11.38
CA HIS A 209 -7.14 16.63 -12.34
C HIS A 209 -5.80 17.37 -12.51
N GLY A 210 -4.67 16.68 -12.37
CA GLY A 210 -3.34 17.23 -12.61
C GLY A 210 -2.66 17.85 -11.39
N ILE A 211 -3.20 17.67 -10.18
CA ILE A 211 -2.56 18.14 -8.95
C ILE A 211 -2.30 16.96 -8.03
N SER A 212 -1.03 16.76 -7.72
CA SER A 212 -0.53 15.79 -6.75
C SER A 212 0.09 16.48 -5.54
N VAL A 213 0.02 15.85 -4.36
CA VAL A 213 0.62 16.34 -3.12
C VAL A 213 1.40 15.23 -2.43
N SER A 214 2.61 15.56 -2.00
CA SER A 214 3.50 14.74 -1.18
C SER A 214 4.21 15.62 -0.14
N THR A 215 4.81 15.00 0.87
CA THR A 215 5.78 15.72 1.72
C THR A 215 7.15 15.80 1.04
N ASP A 216 8.04 16.65 1.58
CA ASP A 216 9.43 16.82 1.14
C ASP A 216 10.25 15.52 1.15
N LEU A 217 9.74 14.46 1.80
CA LEU A 217 10.33 13.12 1.75
C LEU A 217 10.58 12.63 0.31
N ILE A 218 9.73 13.03 -0.65
CA ILE A 218 9.92 12.66 -2.06
C ILE A 218 11.22 13.23 -2.64
N TRP A 219 11.66 14.40 -2.18
CA TRP A 219 12.95 14.99 -2.57
C TRP A 219 14.10 14.36 -1.80
N ASP A 220 13.93 14.15 -0.50
CA ASP A 220 14.96 13.59 0.38
C ASP A 220 15.37 12.15 0.00
N GLU A 221 14.43 11.35 -0.51
CA GLU A 221 14.69 9.97 -0.93
C GLU A 221 15.18 9.85 -2.39
N ASN A 222 15.18 10.94 -3.16
CA ASN A 222 15.55 10.96 -4.58
C ASN A 222 16.67 11.96 -4.89
N LEU A 223 17.74 11.98 -4.07
CA LEU A 223 18.87 12.92 -4.20
C LEU A 223 19.61 12.88 -5.57
N GLY A 224 19.37 11.84 -6.37
CA GLY A 224 19.90 11.71 -7.72
C GLY A 224 19.07 12.41 -8.81
N LEU A 225 17.88 12.90 -8.46
CA LEU A 225 16.96 13.61 -9.35
C LEU A 225 16.80 15.07 -8.89
N THR A 226 16.64 15.96 -9.85
CA THR A 226 16.21 17.35 -9.61
C THR A 226 14.71 17.40 -9.32
N HIS A 227 14.24 18.49 -8.71
CA HIS A 227 12.80 18.67 -8.46
C HIS A 227 12.01 18.67 -9.78
N ASP A 228 12.53 19.30 -10.84
CA ASP A 228 11.89 19.31 -12.17
C ASP A 228 11.80 17.90 -12.79
N GLU A 229 12.82 17.05 -12.58
CA GLU A 229 12.77 15.64 -13.01
C GLU A 229 11.73 14.85 -12.22
N ILE A 230 11.62 15.08 -10.91
CA ILE A 230 10.58 14.46 -10.08
C ILE A 230 9.19 14.91 -10.53
N ASP A 231 9.00 16.22 -10.75
CA ASP A 231 7.74 16.79 -11.23
C ASP A 231 7.32 16.18 -12.57
N THR A 232 8.28 15.97 -13.49
CA THR A 232 8.02 15.32 -14.79
C THR A 232 7.61 13.85 -14.63
N LEU A 233 8.16 13.12 -13.65
CA LEU A 233 7.81 11.72 -13.43
C LEU A 233 6.40 11.55 -12.86
N VAL A 234 5.93 12.50 -12.05
CA VAL A 234 4.61 12.45 -11.40
C VAL A 234 3.52 13.24 -12.13
N GLU A 235 3.85 13.86 -13.26
CA GLU A 235 2.89 14.59 -14.10
C GLU A 235 1.85 13.60 -14.66
N ASP A 236 0.58 13.77 -14.25
CA ASP A 236 -0.57 13.00 -14.73
C ASP A 236 -1.36 13.74 -15.83
#